data_AF-A0A3A2ZRV6-F1
#
_entry.id   AF-A0A3A2ZRV6-F1
#
_cell.length_a   1.000
_cell.length_b   1.000
_cell.length_c   1.000
_cell.angle_alpha   90.00
_cell.angle_beta   90.00
_cell.angle_gamma   90.00
#
_symmetry.space_group_name_H-M   'P 1'
#
loop_
_entity.id
_entity.type
_entity.pdbx_description
1 polymer ?
#
loop_
_entity_poly.entity_id
_entity_poly.type
_entity_poly.pdbx_seq_one_letter_code
_entity_poly.pdbx_strand_id
1 'polypeptide(L)'
;MSFESENILNNFIKRQQPMQYKVNSGNDRTVYRCHNDFGALDWREIKNMVPKITDFGLAARLNKLCTRNGIVGEQLGIYPIQPDYYRAPEVILGCGWDFKADIWNFGVLLWNILGSKELFQQVRDTDGQYYAKSHLAEIIALLGPPPKVLLAKSKVMSEHNWPEPVTNGTGELCKNAQEFFGGPFFNTENEFHYSELIPSRRLEDTAPFLEEKDREAFLSFVRQMITWLPEERKTARELMDHPFLKLTR
;
A
#
# COMPACT_ATOMS: atom_id res chain seq x y z
N MET A 1 29.88 -5.82 -3.94
CA MET A 1 28.57 -6.33 -4.41
C MET A 1 27.86 -5.16 -5.08
N SER A 2 27.67 -5.23 -6.39
CA SER A 2 26.91 -4.23 -7.16
C SER A 2 25.41 -4.34 -6.83
N PHE A 3 24.67 -3.27 -7.12
CA PHE A 3 23.22 -3.15 -6.89
C PHE A 3 22.39 -4.06 -7.81
N GLU A 4 22.91 -4.32 -9.01
CA GLU A 4 22.28 -5.13 -10.05
C GLU A 4 23.25 -6.21 -10.52
N SER A 5 22.73 -7.33 -11.03
CA SER A 5 23.52 -8.26 -11.81
C SER A 5 24.01 -7.55 -13.07
N GLU A 6 25.32 -7.62 -13.33
CA GLU A 6 25.92 -7.07 -14.56
C GLU A 6 25.31 -7.68 -15.83
N ASN A 7 24.65 -8.83 -15.73
CA ASN A 7 23.99 -9.47 -16.85
C ASN A 7 22.65 -8.82 -17.22
N ILE A 8 21.97 -8.12 -16.29
CA ILE A 8 20.62 -7.56 -16.56
C ILE A 8 20.68 -6.53 -17.67
N LEU A 9 21.56 -5.53 -17.54
CA LEU A 9 21.76 -4.50 -18.56
C LEU A 9 22.26 -5.08 -19.88
N ASN A 10 23.21 -6.03 -19.82
CA ASN A 10 23.74 -6.71 -21.00
C ASN A 10 22.66 -7.50 -21.76
N ASN A 11 21.78 -8.21 -21.04
CA ASN A 11 20.67 -8.95 -21.61
C ASN A 11 19.58 -8.02 -22.15
N PHE A 12 19.29 -6.93 -21.45
CA PHE A 12 18.36 -5.90 -21.89
C PHE A 12 18.81 -5.26 -23.22
N ILE A 13 20.08 -4.86 -23.31
CA ILE A 13 20.67 -4.25 -24.52
C ILE A 13 20.61 -5.23 -25.71
N LYS A 14 20.91 -6.52 -25.50
CA LYS A 14 20.83 -7.55 -26.54
C LYS A 14 19.42 -7.78 -27.07
N ARG A 15 18.39 -7.48 -26.29
CA ARG A 15 16.97 -7.70 -26.64
C ARG A 15 16.34 -6.50 -27.37
N GLN A 16 16.95 -5.31 -27.34
CA GLN A 16 16.34 -4.10 -27.89
C GLN A 16 16.83 -3.73 -29.30
N GLN A 17 15.90 -3.19 -30.09
CA GLN A 17 16.16 -2.27 -31.22
C GLN A 17 16.55 -0.87 -30.69
N PRO A 18 17.16 0.04 -31.49
CA PRO A 18 17.70 1.31 -30.99
C PRO A 18 16.73 2.07 -30.08
N MET A 19 17.21 2.45 -28.88
CA MET A 19 16.41 3.15 -27.87
C MET A 19 15.75 4.40 -28.45
N GLN A 20 14.45 4.56 -28.17
CA GLN A 20 13.73 5.78 -28.51
C GLN A 20 14.25 6.95 -27.68
N TYR A 21 14.55 8.06 -28.36
CA TYR A 21 15.03 9.30 -27.75
C TYR A 21 14.37 10.51 -28.39
N LYS A 22 14.42 11.65 -27.70
CA LYS A 22 14.15 12.97 -28.28
C LYS A 22 15.34 13.89 -28.04
N VAL A 23 15.65 14.74 -29.02
CA VAL A 23 16.63 15.83 -28.85
C VAL A 23 15.85 17.10 -28.54
N ASN A 24 16.19 17.75 -27.44
CA ASN A 24 15.53 18.97 -27.04
C ASN A 24 16.11 20.16 -27.85
N SER A 25 15.29 20.78 -28.69
CA SER A 25 15.70 21.77 -29.69
C SER A 25 16.38 23.03 -29.13
N GLY A 26 16.28 23.28 -27.82
CA GLY A 26 16.85 24.47 -27.16
C GLY A 26 18.20 24.26 -26.48
N ASN A 27 18.67 23.02 -26.29
CA ASN A 27 19.94 22.76 -25.60
C ASN A 27 20.70 21.52 -26.08
N ASP A 28 20.29 20.95 -27.22
CA ASP A 28 20.88 19.77 -27.84
C ASP A 28 20.98 18.54 -26.92
N ARG A 29 20.21 18.53 -25.83
CA ARG A 29 20.21 17.45 -24.86
C ARG A 29 19.30 16.33 -25.35
N THR A 30 19.90 15.17 -25.56
CA THR A 30 19.17 13.92 -25.81
C THR A 30 18.55 13.40 -24.52
N VAL A 31 17.24 13.16 -24.54
CA VAL A 31 16.50 12.51 -23.46
C VAL A 31 16.00 11.16 -23.97
N TYR A 32 16.47 10.09 -23.34
CA TYR A 32 16.05 8.73 -23.64
C TYR A 32 14.74 8.39 -22.93
N ARG A 33 13.91 7.55 -23.56
CA ARG A 33 12.72 7.01 -22.94
C ARG A 33 13.12 6.13 -21.76
N CYS A 34 12.51 6.36 -20.60
CA CYS A 34 12.70 5.49 -19.43
C CYS A 34 12.13 4.09 -19.74
N HIS A 35 12.87 3.04 -19.36
CA HIS A 35 12.45 1.66 -19.43
C HIS A 35 12.44 1.07 -18.02
N ASN A 36 11.26 0.58 -17.60
CA ASN A 36 11.08 -0.03 -16.28
C ASN A 36 10.97 -1.56 -16.34
N ASP A 37 10.96 -2.14 -17.54
CA ASP A 37 10.87 -3.58 -17.75
C ASP A 37 12.22 -4.12 -18.23
N PHE A 38 12.96 -4.73 -17.30
CA PHE A 38 14.24 -5.38 -17.56
C PHE A 38 14.09 -6.89 -17.81
N GLY A 39 12.86 -7.38 -17.98
CA GLY A 39 12.52 -8.79 -18.08
C GLY A 39 12.32 -9.46 -16.73
N ALA A 40 11.94 -10.74 -16.77
CA ALA A 40 11.73 -11.55 -15.57
C ALA A 40 13.02 -11.70 -14.74
N LEU A 41 12.85 -11.71 -13.41
CA LEU A 41 13.95 -11.94 -12.46
C LEU A 41 14.56 -13.34 -12.66
N ASP A 42 15.88 -13.41 -12.81
CA ASP A 42 16.60 -14.69 -12.79
C ASP A 42 16.79 -15.16 -11.34
N TRP A 43 16.09 -16.24 -10.97
CA TRP A 43 16.16 -16.83 -9.62
C TRP A 43 17.57 -17.22 -9.17
N ARG A 44 18.49 -17.48 -10.11
CA ARG A 44 19.90 -17.79 -9.81
C ARG A 44 20.66 -16.57 -9.31
N GLU A 45 20.26 -15.39 -9.76
CA GLU A 45 20.86 -14.11 -9.39
C GLU A 45 20.23 -13.53 -8.12
N ILE A 46 18.96 -13.88 -7.82
CA ILE A 46 18.25 -13.47 -6.59
C ILE A 46 18.99 -13.92 -5.32
N LYS A 47 19.67 -15.08 -5.33
CA LYS A 47 20.38 -15.60 -4.16
C LYS A 47 21.46 -14.65 -3.62
N ASN A 48 22.00 -13.78 -4.47
CA ASN A 48 23.03 -12.80 -4.10
C ASN A 48 22.49 -11.36 -4.02
N MET A 49 21.18 -11.17 -4.20
CA MET A 49 20.56 -9.86 -4.20
C MET A 49 20.24 -9.39 -2.78
N VAL A 50 20.67 -8.18 -2.44
CA VAL A 50 20.28 -7.50 -1.19
C VAL A 50 19.29 -6.39 -1.56
N PRO A 51 17.98 -6.57 -1.34
CA PRO A 51 17.00 -5.53 -1.65
C PRO A 51 17.24 -4.30 -0.77
N LYS A 52 17.13 -3.11 -1.38
CA LYS A 52 17.21 -1.83 -0.68
C LYS A 52 15.97 -1.01 -0.99
N ILE A 53 15.34 -0.45 0.04
CA ILE A 53 14.24 0.50 -0.12
C ILE A 53 14.82 1.83 -0.62
N THR A 54 14.16 2.43 -1.59
CA THR A 54 14.53 3.70 -2.23
C THR A 54 13.30 4.61 -2.31
N ASP A 55 13.49 5.80 -2.87
CA ASP A 55 12.46 6.82 -3.10
C ASP A 55 11.79 7.33 -1.81
N PHE A 56 12.57 8.06 -1.01
CA PHE A 56 12.09 8.75 0.19
C PHE A 56 11.50 10.13 -0.13
N GLY A 57 11.10 10.40 -1.38
CA GLY A 57 10.61 11.72 -1.81
C GLY A 57 9.34 12.18 -1.10
N LEU A 58 8.51 11.24 -0.65
CA LEU A 58 7.29 11.49 0.12
C LEU A 58 7.42 11.11 1.60
N ALA A 59 8.62 10.79 2.09
CA ALA A 59 8.82 10.37 3.46
C ALA A 59 8.52 11.52 4.44
N ALA A 60 7.68 11.25 5.44
CA ALA A 60 7.28 12.23 6.44
C ALA A 60 7.84 11.90 7.82
N ARG A 61 8.17 12.95 8.57
CA ARG A 61 8.72 12.88 9.92
C ARG A 61 7.62 13.21 10.93
N LEU A 62 7.15 12.20 11.67
CA LEU A 62 6.10 12.28 12.68
C LEU A 62 6.70 12.42 14.09
N ASN A 63 7.30 13.57 14.40
CA ASN A 63 8.13 13.71 15.61
C ASN A 63 7.87 14.98 16.41
N LYS A 64 6.65 15.51 16.39
CA LYS A 64 6.21 16.46 17.42
C LYS A 64 5.01 15.91 18.17
N LEU A 65 5.08 15.88 19.50
CA LEU A 65 3.87 15.82 20.32
C LEU A 65 3.11 17.13 20.08
N CYS A 66 1.93 17.06 19.46
CA CYS A 66 1.07 18.23 19.35
C CYS A 66 0.25 18.34 20.63
N THR A 67 0.55 19.33 21.48
CA THR A 67 -0.35 19.77 22.54
C THR A 67 -1.51 20.57 21.94
N ARG A 68 -2.47 19.91 21.29
CA ARG A 68 -3.80 20.50 21.10
C ARG A 68 -4.66 20.15 22.31
N ASN A 69 -5.13 21.16 23.02
CA ASN A 69 -6.07 21.06 24.14
C ASN A 69 -5.58 20.29 25.39
N GLY A 70 -4.27 20.24 25.65
CA GLY A 70 -3.73 19.62 26.87
C GLY A 70 -3.73 18.09 26.88
N ILE A 71 -4.13 17.45 25.78
CA ILE A 71 -4.00 16.00 25.58
C ILE A 71 -2.69 15.77 24.82
N VAL A 72 -1.76 15.06 25.47
CA VAL A 72 -0.52 14.60 24.83
C VAL A 72 -0.88 13.46 23.90
N GLY A 73 -1.06 13.76 22.61
CA GLY A 73 -1.26 12.77 21.56
C GLY A 73 -0.05 12.69 20.63
N GLU A 74 0.23 11.50 20.13
CA GLU A 74 1.18 11.31 19.02
C GLU A 74 0.69 12.08 17.78
N GLN A 75 1.60 12.77 17.08
CA GLN A 75 1.25 13.42 15.82
C GLN A 75 1.07 12.36 14.74
N LEU A 76 -0.17 12.19 14.33
CA LEU A 76 -0.54 11.38 13.19
C LEU A 76 -0.38 12.17 11.89
N GLY A 77 0.03 11.49 10.82
CA GLY A 77 -0.15 11.99 9.48
C GLY A 77 -1.63 12.02 9.12
N ILE A 78 -2.07 13.10 8.47
CA ILE A 78 -3.50 13.34 8.16
C ILE A 78 -3.78 13.41 6.66
N TYR A 79 -2.76 13.60 5.84
CA TYR A 79 -2.90 13.72 4.39
C TYR A 79 -2.90 12.34 3.71
N PRO A 80 -3.48 12.24 2.50
CA PRO A 80 -3.44 11.02 1.71
C PRO A 80 -2.00 10.63 1.39
N ILE A 81 -1.70 9.34 1.57
CA ILE A 81 -0.41 8.74 1.24
C ILE A 81 -0.63 7.40 0.51
N GLN A 82 0.49 6.77 0.17
CA GLN A 82 0.60 5.42 -0.39
C GLN A 82 0.08 5.28 -1.83
N PRO A 83 0.68 4.38 -2.63
CA PRO A 83 0.09 3.97 -3.90
C PRO A 83 -1.26 3.28 -3.67
N ASP A 84 -2.13 3.35 -4.68
CA ASP A 84 -3.54 2.92 -4.59
C ASP A 84 -3.73 1.50 -4.06
N TYR A 85 -3.04 0.51 -4.65
CA TYR A 85 -3.11 -0.91 -4.28
C TYR A 85 -2.53 -1.22 -2.90
N TYR A 86 -1.76 -0.29 -2.32
CA TYR A 86 -1.07 -0.51 -1.06
C TYR A 86 -1.71 0.29 0.07
N ARG A 87 -2.66 1.18 -0.23
CA ARG A 87 -3.20 2.13 0.74
C ARG A 87 -3.86 1.43 1.94
N ALA A 88 -3.48 1.83 3.14
CA ALA A 88 -3.95 1.25 4.40
C ALA A 88 -5.37 1.76 4.76
N PRO A 89 -6.18 0.97 5.48
CA PRO A 89 -7.58 1.33 5.77
C PRO A 89 -7.72 2.62 6.59
N GLU A 90 -6.82 2.88 7.54
CA GLU A 90 -6.81 4.12 8.32
C GLU A 90 -6.52 5.37 7.47
N VAL A 91 -5.81 5.21 6.35
CA VAL A 91 -5.57 6.29 5.39
C VAL A 91 -6.83 6.56 4.58
N ILE A 92 -7.47 5.51 4.05
CA ILE A 92 -8.73 5.62 3.29
C ILE A 92 -9.84 6.22 4.16
N LEU A 93 -9.95 5.78 5.41
CA LEU A 93 -10.96 6.24 6.37
C LEU A 93 -10.61 7.58 7.03
N GLY A 94 -9.42 8.14 6.79
CA GLY A 94 -9.03 9.43 7.36
C GLY A 94 -8.80 9.41 8.87
N CYS A 95 -8.50 8.25 9.46
CA CYS A 95 -8.32 8.06 10.90
C CYS A 95 -7.00 8.63 11.44
N GLY A 96 -6.15 9.16 10.56
CA GLY A 96 -4.76 9.50 10.85
C GLY A 96 -3.89 8.24 10.91
N TRP A 97 -2.65 8.37 10.45
CA TRP A 97 -1.72 7.26 10.26
C TRP A 97 -0.35 7.53 10.88
N ASP A 98 0.38 6.45 11.16
CA ASP A 98 1.77 6.44 11.61
C ASP A 98 2.59 5.43 10.78
N PHE A 99 3.75 5.00 11.28
CA PHE A 99 4.61 4.03 10.61
C PHE A 99 3.97 2.64 10.43
N LYS A 100 2.85 2.32 11.11
CA LYS A 100 2.11 1.07 10.89
C LYS A 100 1.43 1.03 9.52
N ALA A 101 1.28 2.17 8.84
CA ALA A 101 0.88 2.22 7.45
C ALA A 101 1.92 1.55 6.54
N ASP A 102 3.22 1.69 6.85
CA ASP A 102 4.30 1.01 6.12
C ASP A 102 4.29 -0.51 6.37
N ILE A 103 3.93 -0.94 7.58
CA ILE A 103 3.75 -2.36 7.90
C ILE A 103 2.63 -2.97 7.06
N TRP A 104 1.52 -2.25 6.88
CA TRP A 104 0.46 -2.66 5.97
C TRP A 104 0.98 -2.78 4.52
N ASN A 105 1.71 -1.77 4.02
CA ASN A 105 2.30 -1.82 2.67
C ASN A 105 3.20 -3.04 2.50
N PHE A 106 4.02 -3.36 3.51
CA PHE A 106 4.90 -4.53 3.47
C PHE A 106 4.13 -5.84 3.44
N GLY A 107 3.03 -5.97 4.20
CA GLY A 107 2.15 -7.13 4.15
C GLY A 107 1.54 -7.36 2.76
N VAL A 108 1.03 -6.30 2.14
CA VAL A 108 0.48 -6.35 0.77
C VAL A 108 1.59 -6.70 -0.24
N LEU A 109 2.75 -6.05 -0.14
CA LEU A 109 3.91 -6.30 -1.01
C LEU A 109 4.36 -7.76 -0.96
N LEU A 110 4.50 -8.32 0.24
CA LEU A 110 4.94 -9.70 0.42
C LEU A 110 3.96 -10.68 -0.21
N TRP A 111 2.65 -10.45 -0.02
CA TRP A 111 1.63 -11.26 -0.67
C TRP A 111 1.71 -11.15 -2.20
N ASN A 112 1.86 -9.93 -2.73
CA ASN A 112 1.92 -9.70 -4.17
C ASN A 112 3.11 -10.41 -4.82
N ILE A 113 4.29 -10.35 -4.18
CA ILE A 113 5.51 -11.01 -4.66
C ILE A 113 5.30 -12.52 -4.75
N LEU A 114 4.76 -13.15 -3.70
CA LEU A 114 4.56 -14.60 -3.69
C LEU A 114 3.43 -15.04 -4.62
N GLY A 115 2.36 -14.25 -4.70
CA GLY A 115 1.22 -14.55 -5.56
C GLY A 115 1.42 -14.20 -7.04
N SER A 116 2.45 -13.43 -7.37
CA SER A 116 2.69 -12.87 -8.70
C SER A 116 1.46 -12.16 -9.29
N LYS A 117 0.66 -11.53 -8.42
CA LYS A 117 -0.56 -10.76 -8.73
C LYS A 117 -0.88 -9.80 -7.59
N GLU A 118 -1.80 -8.88 -7.81
CA GLU A 118 -2.25 -7.94 -6.78
C GLU A 118 -3.23 -8.58 -5.80
N LEU A 119 -3.06 -8.31 -4.49
CA LEU A 119 -3.96 -8.77 -3.43
C LEU A 119 -5.35 -8.16 -3.59
N PHE A 120 -5.38 -6.86 -3.83
CA PHE A 120 -6.57 -6.08 -4.13
C PHE A 120 -6.61 -5.82 -5.63
N GLN A 121 -7.62 -6.33 -6.34
CA GLN A 121 -7.63 -6.37 -7.80
C GLN A 121 -8.55 -5.32 -8.40
N GLN A 122 -9.60 -4.96 -7.68
CA GLN A 122 -10.70 -4.12 -8.18
C GLN A 122 -10.65 -2.69 -7.62
N VAL A 123 -9.45 -2.16 -7.36
CA VAL A 123 -9.29 -0.81 -6.78
C VAL A 123 -9.32 0.31 -7.84
N ARG A 124 -9.16 -0.04 -9.12
CA ARG A 124 -9.22 0.87 -10.26
C ARG A 124 -10.26 0.40 -11.28
N ASP A 125 -10.87 1.34 -11.98
CA ASP A 125 -11.74 1.04 -13.12
C ASP A 125 -10.94 0.79 -14.41
N THR A 126 -11.66 0.67 -15.53
CA THR A 126 -11.08 0.45 -16.86
C THR A 126 -10.22 1.61 -17.37
N ASP A 127 -10.46 2.82 -16.86
CA ASP A 127 -9.70 4.03 -17.22
C ASP A 127 -8.50 4.25 -16.28
N GLY A 128 -8.32 3.36 -15.30
CA GLY A 128 -7.24 3.43 -14.31
C GLY A 128 -7.54 4.36 -13.14
N GLN A 129 -8.77 4.87 -13.02
CA GLN A 129 -9.19 5.74 -11.92
C GLN A 129 -9.38 4.93 -10.64
N TYR A 130 -8.77 5.39 -9.55
CA TYR A 130 -8.89 4.75 -8.24
C TYR A 130 -10.20 5.05 -7.54
N TYR A 131 -10.78 4.01 -6.92
CA TYR A 131 -11.99 4.10 -6.10
C TYR A 131 -11.78 3.51 -4.71
N ALA A 132 -11.78 4.39 -3.70
CA ALA A 132 -11.64 4.01 -2.29
C ALA A 132 -12.75 3.06 -1.81
N LYS A 133 -13.99 3.23 -2.29
CA LYS A 133 -15.12 2.33 -1.98
C LYS A 133 -14.84 0.89 -2.42
N SER A 134 -14.31 0.70 -3.62
CA SER A 134 -14.00 -0.64 -4.14
C SER A 134 -12.82 -1.26 -3.39
N HIS A 135 -11.82 -0.44 -3.03
CA HIS A 135 -10.70 -0.90 -2.22
C HIS A 135 -11.16 -1.32 -0.80
N LEU A 136 -12.01 -0.54 -0.14
CA LEU A 136 -12.59 -0.92 1.15
C LEU A 136 -13.43 -2.20 1.05
N ALA A 137 -14.16 -2.40 -0.04
CA ALA A 137 -14.94 -3.62 -0.26
C ALA A 137 -14.04 -4.87 -0.33
N GLU A 138 -12.89 -4.78 -0.99
CA GLU A 138 -11.89 -5.87 -1.00
C GLU A 138 -11.25 -6.08 0.38
N ILE A 139 -10.97 -5.02 1.14
CA ILE A 139 -10.47 -5.16 2.52
C ILE A 139 -11.52 -5.86 3.40
N ILE A 140 -12.80 -5.50 3.28
CA ILE A 140 -13.91 -6.13 4.01
C ILE A 140 -14.06 -7.60 3.64
N ALA A 141 -13.89 -7.97 2.37
CA ALA A 141 -13.91 -9.37 1.98
C ALA A 141 -12.83 -10.20 2.69
N LEU A 142 -11.64 -9.63 2.88
CA LEU A 142 -10.51 -10.35 3.51
C LEU A 142 -10.58 -10.35 5.04
N LEU A 143 -11.01 -9.26 5.65
CA LEU A 143 -10.89 -9.02 7.10
C LEU A 143 -12.23 -9.00 7.84
N GLY A 144 -13.36 -9.08 7.13
CA GLY A 144 -14.67 -8.77 7.67
C GLY A 144 -14.90 -7.26 7.88
N PRO A 145 -16.05 -6.86 8.45
CA PRO A 145 -16.37 -5.45 8.65
C PRO A 145 -15.38 -4.75 9.59
N PRO A 146 -15.11 -3.44 9.40
CA PRO A 146 -14.19 -2.71 10.26
C PRO A 146 -14.70 -2.61 11.71
N PRO A 147 -13.80 -2.62 12.70
CA PRO A 147 -14.17 -2.39 14.09
C PRO A 147 -14.84 -1.02 14.30
N LYS A 148 -15.86 -0.97 15.16
CA LYS A 148 -16.61 0.26 15.48
C LYS A 148 -15.73 1.41 15.97
N VAL A 149 -14.65 1.10 16.69
CA VAL A 149 -13.68 2.10 17.17
C VAL A 149 -12.99 2.83 16.02
N LEU A 150 -12.69 2.12 14.93
CA LEU A 150 -12.08 2.70 13.73
C LEU A 150 -13.06 3.66 13.03
N LEU A 151 -14.33 3.25 12.89
CA LEU A 151 -15.38 4.08 12.29
C LEU A 151 -15.70 5.31 13.12
N ALA A 152 -15.75 5.18 14.45
CA ALA A 152 -15.91 6.32 15.35
C ALA A 152 -14.77 7.33 15.20
N LYS A 153 -13.52 6.86 15.08
CA LYS A 153 -12.35 7.72 14.84
C LYS A 153 -12.45 8.42 13.48
N SER A 154 -12.83 7.70 12.43
CA SER A 154 -13.07 8.26 11.09
C SER A 154 -14.08 9.40 11.14
N LYS A 155 -15.21 9.21 11.82
CA LYS A 155 -16.26 10.23 11.97
C LYS A 155 -15.76 11.48 12.69
N VAL A 156 -15.05 11.32 13.81
CA VAL A 156 -14.50 12.47 14.55
C VAL A 156 -13.48 13.24 13.70
N MET A 157 -12.66 12.53 12.93
CA MET A 157 -11.65 13.15 12.07
C MET A 157 -12.27 13.90 10.89
N SER A 158 -13.39 13.42 10.34
CA SER A 158 -14.05 14.08 9.20
C SER A 158 -14.76 15.39 9.56
N GLU A 159 -15.05 15.63 10.84
CA GLU A 159 -15.55 16.93 11.33
C GLU A 159 -14.51 18.06 11.24
N HIS A 160 -13.24 17.73 10.99
CA HIS A 160 -12.13 18.68 10.96
C HIS A 160 -11.53 18.78 9.55
N ASN A 161 -11.28 20.01 9.10
CA ASN A 161 -10.53 20.26 7.88
C ASN A 161 -9.02 20.13 8.12
N TRP A 162 -8.32 19.64 7.11
CA TRP A 162 -6.88 19.76 7.00
C TRP A 162 -6.46 21.24 7.03
N PRO A 163 -5.25 21.55 7.54
CA PRO A 163 -4.70 22.89 7.49
C PRO A 163 -4.69 23.50 6.08
N GLU A 164 -4.29 22.70 5.10
CA GLU A 164 -4.26 23.09 3.69
C GLU A 164 -5.09 22.09 2.88
N PRO A 165 -6.09 22.54 2.09
CA PRO A 165 -6.82 21.67 1.18
C PRO A 165 -5.88 21.10 0.11
N VAL A 166 -6.17 19.87 -0.35
CA VAL A 166 -5.40 19.20 -1.41
C VAL A 166 -6.31 18.74 -2.53
N THR A 167 -5.78 18.74 -3.75
CA THR A 167 -6.53 18.31 -4.93
C THR A 167 -6.48 16.79 -5.07
N ASN A 168 -7.63 16.14 -5.28
CA ASN A 168 -7.71 14.71 -5.54
C ASN A 168 -7.42 14.36 -7.02
N GLY A 169 -7.51 13.07 -7.37
CA GLY A 169 -7.26 12.59 -8.72
C GLY A 169 -8.23 13.10 -9.79
N THR A 170 -9.43 13.59 -9.40
CA THR A 170 -10.43 14.17 -10.31
C THR A 170 -10.26 15.68 -10.50
N GLY A 171 -9.31 16.31 -9.80
CA GLY A 171 -9.06 17.75 -9.87
C GLY A 171 -9.89 18.58 -8.87
N GLU A 172 -10.61 17.95 -7.96
CA GLU A 172 -11.42 18.62 -6.95
C GLU A 172 -10.59 18.99 -5.73
N LEU A 173 -10.83 20.18 -5.18
CA LEU A 173 -10.15 20.67 -3.98
C LEU A 173 -10.84 20.12 -2.72
N CYS A 174 -10.15 19.25 -1.99
CA CYS A 174 -10.68 18.53 -0.84
C CYS A 174 -10.08 19.06 0.47
N LYS A 175 -10.93 19.22 1.48
CA LYS A 175 -10.58 19.77 2.79
C LYS A 175 -10.32 18.70 3.84
N ASN A 176 -10.74 17.46 3.60
CA ASN A 176 -10.51 16.34 4.51
C ASN A 176 -10.47 15.02 3.71
N ALA A 177 -10.17 13.93 4.42
CA ALA A 177 -10.04 12.60 3.81
C ALA A 177 -11.36 12.09 3.21
N GLN A 178 -12.50 12.42 3.82
CA GLN A 178 -13.81 12.00 3.35
C GLN A 178 -14.11 12.63 1.98
N GLU A 179 -13.85 13.93 1.80
CA GLU A 179 -13.96 14.59 0.50
C GLU A 179 -12.94 14.02 -0.50
N PHE A 180 -11.69 13.79 -0.08
CA PHE A 180 -10.63 13.30 -0.96
C PHE A 180 -10.90 11.90 -1.52
N PHE A 181 -11.40 10.99 -0.67
CA PHE A 181 -11.66 9.60 -1.04
C PHE A 181 -13.11 9.32 -1.45
N GLY A 182 -14.01 10.31 -1.34
CA GLY A 182 -15.42 10.17 -1.71
C GLY A 182 -16.27 9.42 -0.69
N GLY A 183 -15.98 9.57 0.60
CA GLY A 183 -16.83 9.09 1.69
C GLY A 183 -18.03 10.01 1.96
N PRO A 184 -18.85 9.71 2.99
CA PRO A 184 -18.66 8.66 3.98
C PRO A 184 -18.99 7.28 3.38
N PHE A 185 -18.30 6.24 3.83
CA PHE A 185 -18.48 4.88 3.29
C PHE A 185 -19.46 4.03 4.09
N PHE A 186 -19.81 4.46 5.30
CA PHE A 186 -20.65 3.72 6.24
C PHE A 186 -21.82 4.60 6.72
N ASN A 187 -22.97 3.97 6.93
CA ASN A 187 -24.16 4.63 7.46
C ASN A 187 -24.07 4.85 8.99
N THR A 188 -25.13 5.41 9.57
CA THR A 188 -25.23 5.66 11.02
C THR A 188 -25.25 4.38 11.87
N GLU A 189 -25.56 3.24 11.27
CA GLU A 189 -25.60 1.92 11.90
C GLU A 189 -24.28 1.15 11.75
N ASN A 190 -23.27 1.77 11.11
CA ASN A 190 -21.96 1.20 10.76
C ASN A 190 -22.00 0.15 9.64
N GLU A 191 -23.04 0.18 8.81
CA GLU A 191 -23.15 -0.69 7.65
C GLU A 191 -22.49 -0.03 6.44
N PHE A 192 -21.79 -0.84 5.65
CA PHE A 192 -21.09 -0.37 4.46
C PHE A 192 -22.09 -0.07 3.32
N HIS A 193 -22.01 1.13 2.75
CA HIS A 193 -22.95 1.58 1.70
C HIS A 193 -22.88 0.77 0.40
N TYR A 194 -21.76 0.10 0.15
CA TYR A 194 -21.47 -0.57 -1.12
C TYR A 194 -21.29 -2.08 -0.94
N SER A 195 -22.18 -2.72 -0.19
CA SER A 195 -22.08 -4.15 0.14
C SER A 195 -22.07 -5.04 -1.10
N GLU A 196 -22.67 -4.60 -2.19
CA GLU A 196 -22.65 -5.24 -3.51
C GLU A 196 -21.27 -5.31 -4.15
N LEU A 197 -20.33 -4.45 -3.73
CA LEU A 197 -18.95 -4.45 -4.22
C LEU A 197 -18.06 -5.44 -3.48
N ILE A 198 -18.52 -6.06 -2.39
CA ILE A 198 -17.69 -6.96 -1.57
C ILE A 198 -17.53 -8.29 -2.33
N PRO A 199 -16.32 -8.65 -2.81
CA PRO A 199 -16.13 -9.91 -3.52
C PRO A 199 -16.27 -11.09 -2.57
N SER A 200 -16.82 -12.20 -3.07
CA SER A 200 -16.89 -13.46 -2.33
C SER A 200 -15.53 -14.16 -2.33
N ARG A 201 -14.64 -13.74 -1.44
CA ARG A 201 -13.32 -14.36 -1.21
C ARG A 201 -12.90 -14.19 0.25
N ARG A 202 -12.06 -15.09 0.75
CA ARG A 202 -11.50 -15.00 2.10
C ARG A 202 -9.98 -14.96 2.03
N LEU A 203 -9.33 -14.41 3.05
CA LEU A 203 -7.87 -14.37 3.14
C LEU A 203 -7.25 -15.78 3.05
N GLU A 204 -7.90 -16.77 3.65
CA GLU A 204 -7.47 -18.18 3.64
C GLU A 204 -7.30 -18.76 2.23
N ASP A 205 -8.13 -18.32 1.29
CA ASP A 205 -8.20 -18.85 -0.07
C ASP A 205 -7.30 -18.07 -1.05
N THR A 206 -6.60 -17.04 -0.56
CA THR A 206 -5.84 -16.13 -1.43
C THR A 206 -4.51 -16.69 -1.89
N ALA A 207 -3.94 -17.66 -1.16
CA ALA A 207 -2.61 -18.21 -1.42
C ALA A 207 -2.61 -19.69 -1.86
N PRO A 208 -3.38 -20.10 -2.88
CA PRO A 208 -3.44 -21.50 -3.34
C PRO A 208 -2.14 -21.96 -4.02
N PHE A 209 -1.24 -21.02 -4.34
CA PHE A 209 0.09 -21.26 -4.91
C PHE A 209 1.12 -21.78 -3.90
N LEU A 210 0.76 -21.84 -2.61
CA LEU A 210 1.59 -22.45 -1.56
C LEU A 210 0.99 -23.80 -1.12
N GLU A 211 1.86 -24.74 -0.76
CA GLU A 211 1.45 -25.96 -0.07
C GLU A 211 0.79 -25.62 1.27
N GLU A 212 -0.11 -26.49 1.76
CA GLU A 212 -0.96 -26.20 2.90
C GLU A 212 -0.20 -25.71 4.15
N LYS A 213 0.87 -26.41 4.53
CA LYS A 213 1.70 -26.05 5.69
C LYS A 213 2.38 -24.68 5.52
N ASP A 214 2.97 -24.43 4.34
CA ASP A 214 3.64 -23.17 4.02
C ASP A 214 2.63 -22.02 3.92
N ARG A 215 1.44 -22.31 3.40
CA ARG A 215 0.31 -21.37 3.31
C ARG A 215 -0.17 -20.94 4.69
N GLU A 216 -0.35 -21.87 5.63
CA GLU A 216 -0.75 -21.53 7.00
C GLU A 216 0.29 -20.66 7.71
N ALA A 217 1.57 -21.03 7.63
CA ALA A 217 2.66 -20.24 8.21
C ALA A 217 2.76 -18.84 7.58
N PHE A 218 2.61 -18.76 6.25
CA PHE A 218 2.62 -17.50 5.51
C PHE A 218 1.44 -16.61 5.89
N LEU A 219 0.22 -17.13 5.88
CA LEU A 219 -0.97 -16.36 6.23
C LEU A 219 -0.99 -15.96 7.70
N SER A 220 -0.42 -16.77 8.59
CA SER A 220 -0.19 -16.39 9.99
C SER A 220 0.70 -15.15 10.10
N PHE A 221 1.74 -15.05 9.27
CA PHE A 221 2.60 -13.88 9.20
C PHE A 221 1.89 -12.65 8.61
N VAL A 222 1.20 -12.82 7.47
CA VAL A 222 0.45 -11.75 6.79
C VAL A 222 -0.62 -11.13 7.70
N ARG A 223 -1.32 -11.95 8.50
CA ARG A 223 -2.32 -11.48 9.47
C ARG A 223 -1.74 -10.58 10.56
N GLN A 224 -0.43 -10.55 10.78
CA GLN A 224 0.19 -9.61 11.74
C GLN A 224 0.45 -8.23 11.12
N MET A 225 0.24 -8.08 9.81
CA MET A 225 0.49 -6.86 9.05
C MET A 225 -0.79 -6.30 8.43
N ILE A 226 -1.64 -7.18 7.88
CA ILE A 226 -2.90 -6.83 7.23
C ILE A 226 -4.04 -6.97 8.24
N THR A 227 -4.17 -5.96 9.11
CA THR A 227 -5.26 -5.83 10.10
C THR A 227 -5.89 -4.45 10.02
N TRP A 228 -7.15 -4.36 10.45
CA TRP A 228 -7.91 -3.10 10.46
C TRP A 228 -7.24 -2.03 11.33
N LEU A 229 -6.88 -2.39 12.57
CA LEU A 229 -6.35 -1.47 13.56
C LEU A 229 -4.82 -1.38 13.48
N PRO A 230 -4.23 -0.20 13.23
CA PRO A 230 -2.78 -0.01 13.20
C PRO A 230 -2.07 -0.48 14.47
N GLU A 231 -2.70 -0.30 15.64
CA GLU A 231 -2.20 -0.71 16.94
C GLU A 231 -2.05 -2.23 17.09
N GLU A 232 -2.89 -3.02 16.39
CA GLU A 232 -2.83 -4.48 16.39
C GLU A 232 -1.75 -5.04 15.45
N ARG A 233 -1.28 -4.23 14.48
CA ARG A 233 -0.21 -4.65 13.58
C ARG A 233 1.10 -4.78 14.34
N LYS A 234 1.85 -5.83 14.08
CA LYS A 234 3.19 -5.98 14.66
C LYS A 234 4.18 -4.99 14.05
N THR A 235 5.11 -4.52 14.86
CA THR A 235 6.23 -3.69 14.37
C THR A 235 7.18 -4.55 13.53
N ALA A 236 7.99 -3.91 12.67
CA ALA A 236 9.03 -4.61 11.91
C ALA A 236 9.96 -5.44 12.82
N ARG A 237 10.29 -4.92 14.01
CA ARG A 237 11.11 -5.63 14.99
C ARG A 237 10.45 -6.89 15.51
N GLU A 238 9.17 -6.83 15.86
CA GLU A 238 8.42 -8.01 16.33
C GLU A 238 8.24 -9.05 15.22
N LEU A 239 8.01 -8.58 13.98
CA LEU A 239 7.84 -9.46 12.81
C LEU A 239 9.10 -10.28 12.50
N MET A 240 10.30 -9.75 12.78
CA MET A 240 11.56 -10.48 12.60
C MET A 240 11.59 -11.80 13.38
N ASP A 241 10.85 -11.89 14.48
CA ASP A 241 10.82 -13.08 15.32
C ASP A 241 9.80 -14.13 14.89
N HIS A 242 9.00 -13.84 13.87
CA HIS A 242 7.93 -14.71 13.42
C HIS A 242 8.46 -16.06 12.87
N PRO A 243 7.82 -17.21 13.20
CA PRO A 243 8.24 -18.52 12.73
C PRO A 243 8.38 -18.64 11.20
N PHE A 244 7.53 -17.96 10.43
CA PHE A 244 7.59 -17.95 8.96
C PHE A 244 8.98 -17.53 8.42
N LEU A 245 9.61 -16.52 9.03
CA LEU A 245 10.94 -16.05 8.63
C LEU A 245 12.08 -16.95 9.15
N LYS A 246 11.79 -17.80 10.12
CA LYS A 246 12.72 -18.75 10.74
C LYS A 246 12.64 -20.15 10.12
N LEU A 247 11.80 -20.34 9.10
CA LEU A 247 11.73 -21.58 8.32
C LEU A 247 13.05 -21.76 7.57
N THR A 248 14.02 -22.38 8.22
CA THR A 248 15.16 -23.01 7.56
C THR A 248 14.62 -24.16 6.70
N ARG A 249 14.73 -24.00 5.38
CA ARG A 249 14.76 -25.13 4.45
C ARG A 249 16.11 -25.82 4.51
#